data_AF-A0A9W8YSD1-F1
#
_entry.id   AF-A0A9W8YSD1-F1
#
_cell.length_a   1.000
_cell.length_b   1.000
_cell.length_c   1.000
_cell.angle_alpha   90.00
_cell.angle_beta   90.00
_cell.angle_gamma   90.00
#
_symmetry.space_group_name_H-M   'P 1'
#
loop_
_entity.id
_entity.type
_entity.pdbx_description
1 polymer ?
#
loop_
_entity_poly.entity_id
_entity_poly.type
_entity_poly.pdbx_seq_one_letter_code
_entity_poly.pdbx_strand_id
1 'polypeptide(L)'
;MPGITANLEFLADLPLYKTEKPYGALLTNGAKHFAQGHRLDNIVFTHHSCNLIDVKNDESKTLSNNGFQIFRQHSDSMWNVNTLDGARRHREEIAAWLKNKLDAVFVHTYDLRTRLNDEADRDKVDVLDSLVVEPRARGAHNDVTLKSGPDIFFNHLIEGQMDFLKPGYRVRVIK
;
A
#
# COMPACT_ATOMS: atom_id res chain seq x y z
N MET A 1 6.16 19.47 15.05
CA MET A 1 7.21 18.64 15.67
C MET A 1 8.49 18.79 14.85
N PRO A 2 9.68 18.76 15.47
CA PRO A 2 10.93 18.82 14.70
C PRO A 2 11.03 17.59 13.81
N GLY A 3 11.55 17.78 12.59
CA GLY A 3 11.79 16.67 11.69
C GLY A 3 12.85 15.71 12.25
N ILE A 4 12.75 14.44 11.90
CA ILE A 4 13.78 13.44 12.21
C ILE A 4 14.61 13.18 10.96
N THR A 5 15.90 12.92 11.12
CA THR A 5 16.74 12.45 10.01
C THR A 5 16.72 10.93 10.00
N ALA A 6 16.43 10.34 8.84
CA ALA A 6 16.40 8.89 8.64
C ALA A 6 17.03 8.52 7.29
N ASN A 7 17.53 7.30 7.17
CA ASN A 7 18.00 6.77 5.89
C ASN A 7 16.86 6.04 5.21
N LEU A 8 16.45 6.53 4.04
CA LEU A 8 15.47 5.85 3.19
C LEU A 8 16.20 4.99 2.15
N GLU A 9 15.65 3.81 1.91
CA GLU A 9 16.12 2.90 0.86
C GLU A 9 15.50 3.28 -0.47
N PHE A 10 16.27 3.34 -1.55
CA PHE A 10 15.79 3.59 -2.91
C PHE A 10 16.35 2.52 -3.84
N LEU A 11 15.57 2.12 -4.84
CA LEU A 11 16.08 1.26 -5.92
C LEU A 11 17.30 1.94 -6.56
N ALA A 12 18.40 1.19 -6.67
CA ALA A 12 19.63 1.69 -7.27
C ALA A 12 19.43 2.04 -8.76
N ASP A 13 20.04 3.12 -9.24
CA ASP A 13 20.08 3.45 -10.67
C ASP A 13 21.23 2.69 -11.35
N LEU A 14 21.03 1.39 -11.60
CA LEU A 14 22.01 0.53 -12.25
C LEU A 14 21.81 0.52 -13.78
N PRO A 15 22.89 0.54 -14.59
CA PRO A 15 22.79 0.40 -16.05
C PRO A 15 21.99 -0.82 -16.50
N LEU A 16 22.07 -1.93 -15.72
CA LEU A 16 21.30 -3.15 -15.93
C LEU A 16 19.80 -2.86 -16.06
N TYR A 17 19.25 -1.94 -15.27
CA TYR A 17 17.82 -1.65 -15.24
C TYR A 17 17.28 -0.95 -16.49
N LYS A 18 18.16 -0.52 -17.39
CA LYS A 18 17.79 0.03 -18.69
C LYS A 18 17.47 -1.07 -19.71
N THR A 19 18.02 -2.27 -19.51
CA THR A 19 17.84 -3.43 -20.40
C THR A 19 17.03 -4.55 -19.75
N GLU A 20 17.02 -4.62 -18.42
CA GLU A 20 16.39 -5.69 -17.64
C GLU A 20 15.59 -5.09 -16.49
N LYS A 21 14.28 -5.37 -16.40
CA LYS A 21 13.48 -4.81 -15.31
C LYS A 21 13.90 -5.38 -13.95
N PRO A 22 13.85 -4.58 -12.87
CA PRO A 22 13.93 -5.09 -11.51
C PRO A 22 12.90 -6.20 -11.27
N TYR A 23 13.31 -7.33 -10.71
CA TYR A 23 12.42 -8.46 -10.41
C TYR A 23 12.80 -9.14 -9.09
N GLY A 24 11.82 -9.80 -8.49
CA GLY A 24 11.98 -10.77 -7.42
C GLY A 24 11.04 -11.95 -7.65
N ALA A 25 11.59 -13.16 -7.69
CA ALA A 25 10.86 -14.38 -7.96
C ALA A 25 10.39 -15.03 -6.66
N LEU A 26 9.07 -15.11 -6.49
CA LEU A 26 8.44 -15.87 -5.41
C LEU A 26 8.25 -17.31 -5.86
N LEU A 27 8.90 -18.25 -5.19
CA LEU A 27 8.82 -19.67 -5.50
C LEU A 27 7.89 -20.39 -4.53
N THR A 28 7.06 -21.28 -5.06
CA THR A 28 6.30 -22.22 -4.23
C THR A 28 7.26 -23.21 -3.56
N ASN A 29 6.86 -23.78 -2.42
CA ASN A 29 7.71 -24.69 -1.66
C ASN A 29 8.26 -25.88 -2.48
N GLY A 30 7.49 -26.37 -3.46
CA GLY A 30 7.92 -27.47 -4.34
C GLY A 30 9.00 -27.09 -5.36
N ALA A 31 9.18 -25.80 -5.64
CA ALA A 31 10.09 -25.29 -6.68
C ALA A 31 11.48 -24.92 -6.16
N LYS A 32 11.80 -25.17 -4.88
CA LYS A 32 13.09 -24.78 -4.27
C LYS A 32 14.31 -25.34 -5.00
N HIS A 33 14.19 -26.51 -5.62
CA HIS A 33 15.27 -27.14 -6.38
C HIS A 33 15.64 -26.34 -7.65
N PHE A 34 14.70 -25.59 -8.24
CA PHE A 34 14.98 -24.69 -9.37
C PHE A 34 15.77 -23.45 -8.98
N ALA A 35 15.81 -23.10 -7.69
CA ALA A 35 16.54 -21.94 -7.19
C ALA A 35 18.04 -22.21 -6.97
N GLN A 36 18.46 -23.48 -6.96
CA GLN A 36 19.81 -23.82 -6.56
C GLN A 36 20.84 -23.28 -7.57
N GLY A 37 21.68 -22.34 -7.14
CA GLY A 37 22.68 -21.68 -7.99
C GLY A 37 22.14 -20.55 -8.87
N HIS A 38 20.84 -20.21 -8.76
CA HIS A 38 20.23 -19.11 -9.52
C HIS A 38 19.87 -17.95 -8.60
N ARG A 39 20.10 -16.72 -9.08
CA ARG A 39 19.68 -15.50 -8.37
C ARG A 39 18.18 -15.30 -8.57
N LEU A 40 17.42 -15.20 -7.47
CA LEU A 40 15.96 -15.07 -7.49
C LEU A 40 15.47 -13.63 -7.65
N ASP A 41 16.34 -12.65 -7.50
CA ASP A 41 16.05 -11.24 -7.74
C ASP A 41 17.20 -10.61 -8.52
N ASN A 42 17.01 -9.41 -9.05
CA ASN A 42 18.12 -8.55 -9.48
C ASN A 42 18.09 -7.20 -8.76
N ILE A 43 17.31 -7.08 -7.67
CA ILE A 43 17.03 -5.82 -6.98
C ILE A 43 18.23 -5.42 -6.11
N VAL A 44 18.64 -4.15 -6.22
CA VAL A 44 19.69 -3.56 -5.41
C VAL A 44 19.19 -2.23 -4.87
N PHE A 45 19.42 -1.98 -3.58
CA PHE A 45 19.01 -0.75 -2.92
C PHE A 45 20.22 0.14 -2.61
N THR A 46 19.99 1.45 -2.61
CA THR A 46 20.89 2.49 -2.09
C THR A 46 20.20 3.23 -0.95
N HIS A 47 20.98 3.79 -0.03
CA HIS A 47 20.45 4.50 1.14
C HIS A 47 20.74 5.98 1.04
N HIS A 48 19.74 6.80 1.30
CA HIS A 48 19.86 8.26 1.25
C HIS A 48 19.31 8.87 2.53
N SER A 49 20.13 9.71 3.18
CA SER A 49 19.73 10.46 4.36
C SER A 49 18.68 11.51 3.98
N CYS A 50 17.53 11.45 4.65
CA CYS A 50 16.36 12.28 4.38
C CYS A 50 15.83 12.89 5.68
N ASN A 51 15.32 14.11 5.59
CA ASN A 51 14.59 14.74 6.70
C ASN A 51 13.10 14.39 6.58
N LEU A 52 12.57 13.71 7.59
CA LEU A 52 11.17 13.35 7.68
C LEU A 52 10.44 14.35 8.55
N ILE A 53 9.34 14.89 8.05
CA ILE A 53 8.47 15.82 8.76
C ILE A 53 7.15 15.10 9.02
N ASP A 54 6.75 15.02 10.29
CA ASP A 54 5.42 14.50 10.63
C ASP A 54 4.35 15.51 10.22
N VAL A 55 3.52 15.09 9.27
CA VAL A 55 2.39 15.87 8.74
C VAL A 55 1.04 15.32 9.22
N LYS A 56 0.99 14.28 10.06
CA LYS A 56 -0.27 13.64 10.50
C LYS A 56 -1.27 14.66 11.07
N ASN A 57 -0.76 15.70 11.70
CA ASN A 57 -1.54 16.76 12.31
C ASN A 57 -1.69 18.04 11.45
N ASP A 58 -1.24 18.03 10.20
CA ASP A 58 -1.25 19.20 9.32
C ASP A 58 -2.49 19.24 8.41
N GLU A 59 -3.51 19.99 8.82
CA GLU A 59 -4.77 20.15 8.08
C GLU A 59 -4.64 21.06 6.85
N SER A 60 -3.50 21.75 6.68
CA SER A 60 -3.24 22.55 5.48
C SER A 60 -2.99 21.67 4.24
N LYS A 61 -2.72 20.37 4.44
CA LYS A 61 -2.48 19.39 3.39
C LYS A 61 -3.78 19.04 2.68
N THR A 62 -3.99 19.64 1.52
CA THR A 62 -5.18 19.44 0.68
C THR A 62 -4.80 18.83 -0.66
N LEU A 63 -5.76 18.11 -1.26
CA LEU A 63 -5.55 17.46 -2.56
C LEU A 63 -5.14 18.47 -3.64
N SER A 64 -5.70 19.69 -3.62
CA SER A 64 -5.37 20.75 -4.58
C SER A 64 -3.97 21.32 -4.41
N ASN A 65 -3.49 21.43 -3.17
CA ASN A 65 -2.21 22.10 -2.89
C ASN A 65 -1.04 21.11 -2.86
N ASN A 66 -1.30 19.85 -2.49
CA ASN A 66 -0.25 18.88 -2.20
C ASN A 66 -0.37 17.58 -3.02
N GLY A 67 -1.46 17.38 -3.76
CA GLY A 67 -1.72 16.11 -4.45
C GLY A 67 -2.16 14.97 -3.52
N PHE A 68 -2.30 15.24 -2.21
CA PHE A 68 -2.86 14.34 -1.21
C PHE A 68 -3.62 15.13 -0.14
N GLN A 69 -4.52 14.44 0.56
CA GLN A 69 -5.26 14.99 1.71
C GLN A 69 -5.16 13.99 2.86
N ILE A 70 -5.00 14.50 4.08
CA ILE A 70 -5.00 13.68 5.28
C ILE A 70 -6.40 13.64 5.84
N PHE A 71 -6.96 12.44 5.98
CA PHE A 71 -8.20 12.26 6.73
C PHE A 71 -7.88 11.69 8.11
N ARG A 72 -8.44 12.31 9.15
CA ARG A 72 -8.40 11.77 10.50
C ARG A 72 -9.74 11.14 10.80
N GLN A 73 -9.73 9.82 10.97
CA GLN A 73 -10.81 9.12 11.64
C GLN A 73 -10.36 8.81 13.05
N HIS A 74 -11.16 9.23 14.02
CA HIS A 74 -11.15 8.57 15.32
C HIS A 74 -12.04 7.33 15.18
N SER A 75 -11.41 6.16 15.20
CA SER A 75 -12.10 4.88 15.35
C SER A 75 -12.12 4.61 16.85
N ASP A 76 -13.30 4.74 17.48
CA ASP A 76 -13.45 4.37 18.90
C ASP A 76 -13.57 2.85 19.08
N SER A 77 -13.55 2.12 17.97
CA SER A 77 -13.70 0.67 17.92
C SER A 77 -12.39 -0.06 18.26
N MET A 78 -12.48 -0.91 19.28
CA MET A 78 -11.39 -1.79 19.71
C MET A 78 -11.38 -3.13 18.93
N TRP A 79 -11.62 -3.09 17.60
CA TRP A 79 -11.63 -4.33 16.82
C TRP A 79 -10.24 -4.97 16.81
N ASN A 80 -10.15 -6.26 17.12
CA ASN A 80 -8.91 -7.01 16.93
C ASN A 80 -8.74 -7.32 15.44
N VAL A 81 -8.03 -6.45 14.72
CA VAL A 81 -7.75 -6.57 13.28
C VAL A 81 -6.88 -7.78 12.91
N ASN A 82 -6.34 -8.51 13.91
CA ASN A 82 -5.64 -9.78 13.68
C ASN A 82 -6.61 -10.99 13.58
N THR A 83 -7.92 -10.73 13.51
CA THR A 83 -8.95 -11.75 13.27
C THR A 83 -9.73 -11.39 12.01
N LEU A 84 -10.25 -12.40 11.30
CA LEU A 84 -11.04 -12.17 10.07
C LEU A 84 -12.27 -11.28 10.35
N ASP A 85 -12.95 -11.53 11.47
CA ASP A 85 -14.13 -10.73 11.86
C ASP A 85 -13.74 -9.30 12.23
N GLY A 86 -12.69 -9.11 13.02
CA GLY A 86 -12.22 -7.76 13.38
C GLY A 86 -11.73 -6.97 12.17
N ALA A 87 -10.98 -7.60 11.26
CA ALA A 87 -10.55 -7.01 9.99
C ALA A 87 -11.75 -6.62 9.11
N ARG A 88 -12.76 -7.49 8.99
CA ARG A 88 -14.00 -7.21 8.26
C ARG A 88 -14.75 -6.02 8.86
N ARG A 89 -14.98 -6.01 10.17
CA ARG A 89 -15.69 -4.92 10.87
C ARG A 89 -14.97 -3.59 10.74
N HIS A 90 -13.64 -3.59 10.88
CA HIS A 90 -12.84 -2.39 10.68
C HIS A 90 -13.01 -1.84 9.27
N ARG A 91 -12.93 -2.70 8.23
CA ARG A 91 -13.16 -2.28 6.84
C ARG A 91 -14.56 -1.70 6.61
N GLU A 92 -15.59 -2.29 7.20
CA GLU A 92 -16.97 -1.79 7.12
C GLU A 92 -17.12 -0.42 7.77
N GLU A 93 -16.48 -0.21 8.93
CA GLU A 93 -16.49 1.06 9.64
C GLU A 93 -15.76 2.16 8.85
N ILE A 94 -14.56 1.89 8.33
CA ILE A 94 -13.83 2.82 7.47
C ILE A 94 -14.66 3.15 6.23
N ALA A 95 -15.29 2.15 5.59
CA ALA A 95 -16.10 2.36 4.41
C ALA A 95 -17.32 3.26 4.69
N ALA A 96 -18.04 3.02 5.78
CA ALA A 96 -19.17 3.83 6.20
C ALA A 96 -18.75 5.27 6.51
N TRP A 97 -17.63 5.45 7.23
CA TRP A 97 -17.10 6.77 7.54
C TRP A 97 -16.65 7.53 6.28
N LEU A 98 -15.91 6.89 5.36
CA LEU A 98 -15.50 7.50 4.10
C LEU A 98 -16.71 7.89 3.23
N LYS A 99 -17.74 7.03 3.22
CA LYS A 99 -18.98 7.28 2.49
C LYS A 99 -19.62 8.60 2.96
N ASN A 100 -19.76 8.77 4.27
CA ASN A 100 -20.30 9.99 4.86
C ASN A 100 -19.37 11.20 4.68
N LYS A 101 -18.06 11.01 4.90
CA LYS A 101 -17.08 12.10 4.89
C LYS A 101 -16.90 12.72 3.50
N LEU A 102 -17.07 11.92 2.45
CA LEU A 102 -16.84 12.32 1.06
C LEU A 102 -18.13 12.49 0.27
N ASP A 103 -19.29 12.29 0.89
CA ASP A 103 -20.58 12.19 0.20
C ASP A 103 -20.49 11.19 -0.97
N ALA A 104 -19.83 10.05 -0.73
CA ALA A 104 -19.57 9.08 -1.77
C ALA A 104 -20.82 8.20 -1.97
N VAL A 105 -21.19 7.99 -3.23
CA VAL A 105 -22.26 7.02 -3.56
C VAL A 105 -21.82 5.60 -3.22
N PHE A 106 -20.53 5.33 -3.34
CA PHE A 106 -19.95 4.01 -3.20
C PHE A 106 -18.52 4.05 -2.63
N VAL A 107 -18.16 3.10 -1.77
CA VAL A 107 -16.80 2.90 -1.21
C VAL A 107 -16.48 1.41 -1.19
N HIS A 108 -15.29 1.04 -1.67
CA HIS A 108 -14.79 -0.34 -1.62
C HIS A 108 -13.43 -0.38 -0.94
N THR A 109 -13.29 -1.30 0.03
CA THR A 109 -12.07 -1.54 0.80
C THR A 109 -11.46 -2.86 0.36
N TYR A 110 -10.38 -2.78 -0.41
CA TYR A 110 -9.79 -3.94 -1.08
C TYR A 110 -8.66 -4.60 -0.28
N ASP A 111 -7.94 -3.86 0.57
CA ASP A 111 -6.84 -4.42 1.36
C ASP A 111 -6.82 -3.89 2.79
N LEU A 112 -6.49 -4.77 3.74
CA LEU A 112 -6.16 -4.42 5.12
C LEU A 112 -4.91 -5.20 5.51
N ARG A 113 -3.79 -4.50 5.63
CA ARG A 113 -2.52 -5.10 6.03
C ARG A 113 -2.05 -4.52 7.35
N THR A 114 -1.77 -5.40 8.30
CA THR A 114 -1.02 -5.04 9.50
C THR A 114 0.46 -5.14 9.19
N ARG A 115 1.25 -4.18 9.69
CA ARG A 115 2.71 -4.15 9.50
C ARG A 115 3.42 -4.15 10.83
N LEU A 116 4.49 -4.92 10.94
CA LEU A 116 5.47 -4.74 12.00
C LEU A 116 6.32 -3.50 11.71
N ASN A 117 6.77 -2.83 12.77
CA ASN A 117 7.80 -1.79 12.67
C ASN A 117 9.22 -2.37 12.62
N ASP A 118 9.34 -3.67 12.33
CA ASP A 118 10.60 -4.42 12.36
C ASP A 118 10.73 -5.32 11.13
N GLU A 119 11.91 -5.91 10.97
CA GLU A 119 12.13 -6.99 10.01
C GLU A 119 11.33 -8.22 10.44
N ALA A 120 10.76 -8.93 9.46
CA ALA A 120 10.19 -10.24 9.70
C ALA A 120 11.15 -11.28 9.12
N ASP A 121 11.65 -12.17 9.97
CA ASP A 121 12.36 -13.35 9.51
C ASP A 121 11.34 -14.41 9.08
N ARG A 122 11.08 -14.48 7.78
CA ARG A 122 10.11 -15.44 7.21
C ARG A 122 10.64 -16.08 5.94
N ASP A 123 10.89 -17.38 6.04
CA ASP A 123 11.24 -18.22 4.89
C ASP A 123 10.05 -18.56 3.98
N LYS A 124 8.82 -18.35 4.45
CA LYS A 124 7.58 -18.72 3.77
C LYS A 124 6.46 -17.74 4.11
N VAL A 125 5.61 -17.48 3.13
CA VAL A 125 4.39 -16.68 3.28
C VAL A 125 3.25 -17.34 2.52
N ASP A 126 2.06 -17.38 3.13
CA ASP A 126 0.83 -17.68 2.39
C ASP A 126 0.31 -16.37 1.78
N VAL A 127 0.40 -16.27 0.46
CA VAL A 127 -0.03 -15.07 -0.28
C VAL A 127 -1.55 -14.91 -0.31
N LEU A 128 -2.30 -15.95 0.06
CA LEU A 128 -3.76 -15.92 0.14
C LEU A 128 -4.26 -15.59 1.55
N ASP A 129 -3.37 -15.55 2.56
CA ASP A 129 -3.75 -15.18 3.91
C ASP A 129 -4.01 -13.67 4.02
N SER A 130 -5.28 -13.31 4.19
CA SER A 130 -5.71 -11.93 4.38
C SER A 130 -5.27 -11.32 5.72
N LEU A 131 -4.83 -12.13 6.69
CA LEU A 131 -4.36 -11.69 8.01
C LEU A 131 -2.85 -11.73 8.15
N VAL A 132 -2.12 -12.01 7.07
CA VAL A 132 -0.66 -11.99 7.09
C VAL A 132 -0.16 -10.63 7.57
N VAL A 133 0.64 -10.65 8.63
CA VAL A 133 1.31 -9.43 9.12
C VAL A 133 2.52 -9.18 8.24
N GLU A 134 2.56 -8.06 7.54
CA GLU A 134 3.67 -7.66 6.67
C GLU A 134 4.87 -7.18 7.51
N PRO A 135 6.12 -7.37 7.04
CA PRO A 135 7.27 -6.71 7.64
C PRO A 135 7.20 -5.18 7.44
N ARG A 136 8.16 -4.47 8.04
CA ARG A 136 8.34 -3.04 7.77
C ARG A 136 8.38 -2.79 6.26
N ALA A 137 7.77 -1.69 5.83
CA ALA A 137 7.85 -1.27 4.44
C ALA A 137 9.31 -0.99 4.07
N ARG A 138 9.75 -1.50 2.92
CA ARG A 138 11.10 -1.33 2.39
C ARG A 138 11.07 -0.73 1.00
N GLY A 139 12.12 0.01 0.67
CA GLY A 139 12.26 0.73 -0.60
C GLY A 139 11.21 1.85 -0.75
N ALA A 140 11.65 3.10 -0.88
CA ALA A 140 10.78 4.19 -1.25
C ALA A 140 10.21 3.94 -2.65
N HIS A 141 8.88 3.90 -2.75
CA HIS A 141 8.16 3.65 -3.99
C HIS A 141 6.96 4.59 -4.09
N ASN A 142 6.55 4.86 -5.33
CA ASN A 142 5.29 5.54 -5.60
C ASN A 142 4.29 4.54 -6.18
N ASP A 143 3.38 4.08 -5.32
CA ASP A 143 2.38 3.10 -5.73
C ASP A 143 1.35 3.66 -6.71
N VAL A 144 1.03 4.95 -6.59
CA VAL A 144 -0.11 5.56 -7.29
C VAL A 144 0.40 6.68 -8.19
N THR A 145 0.53 6.34 -9.46
CA THR A 145 0.89 7.25 -10.54
C THR A 145 -0.33 7.48 -11.45
N LEU A 146 -0.22 8.43 -12.39
CA LEU A 146 -1.25 8.63 -13.43
C LEU A 146 -1.53 7.37 -14.25
N LYS A 147 -0.56 6.43 -14.30
CA LYS A 147 -0.70 5.15 -15.00
C LYS A 147 -1.19 4.04 -14.06
N SER A 148 -0.53 3.85 -12.92
CA SER A 148 -0.86 2.74 -12.01
C SER A 148 -2.15 2.96 -11.21
N GLY A 149 -2.56 4.20 -10.97
CA GLY A 149 -3.79 4.51 -10.24
C GLY A 149 -5.05 3.94 -10.91
N PRO A 150 -5.26 4.20 -12.22
CA PRO A 150 -6.32 3.55 -12.98
C PRO A 150 -6.24 2.02 -12.95
N ASP A 151 -5.07 1.43 -13.14
CA ASP A 151 -4.89 -0.03 -13.12
C ASP A 151 -5.29 -0.63 -11.77
N ILE A 152 -4.86 -0.02 -10.66
CA ILE A 152 -5.27 -0.41 -9.30
C ILE A 152 -6.79 -0.37 -9.18
N PHE A 153 -7.40 0.71 -9.65
CA PHE A 153 -8.85 0.86 -9.60
C PHE A 153 -9.57 -0.24 -10.40
N PHE A 154 -9.22 -0.44 -11.68
CA PHE A 154 -9.85 -1.44 -12.54
C PHE A 154 -9.71 -2.87 -12.02
N ASN A 155 -8.57 -3.22 -11.41
CA ASN A 155 -8.34 -4.55 -10.84
C ASN A 155 -9.21 -4.85 -9.62
N HIS A 156 -9.77 -3.83 -8.97
CA HIS A 156 -10.62 -3.97 -7.78
C HIS A 156 -12.08 -3.59 -8.05
N LEU A 157 -12.45 -3.39 -9.32
CA LEU A 157 -13.84 -3.17 -9.68
C LEU A 157 -14.65 -4.45 -9.48
N ILE A 158 -15.78 -4.33 -8.78
CA ILE A 158 -16.81 -5.38 -8.74
C ILE A 158 -17.98 -5.00 -9.67
N GLU A 159 -18.82 -5.98 -9.96
CA GLU A 159 -19.99 -5.82 -10.84
C GLU A 159 -20.88 -4.64 -10.42
N GLY A 160 -21.34 -3.85 -11.40
CA GLY A 160 -22.15 -2.65 -11.19
C GLY A 160 -21.36 -1.36 -10.89
N GLN A 161 -20.06 -1.42 -10.62
CA GLN A 161 -19.27 -0.20 -10.38
C GLN A 161 -18.83 0.52 -11.66
N MET A 162 -18.77 -0.19 -12.78
CA MET A 162 -18.49 0.40 -14.10
C MET A 162 -19.48 1.51 -14.46
N ASP A 163 -20.72 1.44 -13.94
CA ASP A 163 -21.77 2.44 -14.18
C ASP A 163 -21.46 3.82 -13.60
N PHE A 164 -20.50 3.91 -12.68
CA PHE A 164 -20.00 5.15 -12.10
C PHE A 164 -18.84 5.75 -12.91
N LEU A 165 -18.35 5.08 -13.96
CA LEU A 165 -17.28 5.58 -14.83
C LEU A 165 -17.82 6.45 -15.96
N LYS A 166 -18.57 7.48 -15.58
CA LYS A 166 -19.19 8.44 -16.49
C LYS A 166 -19.08 9.86 -15.95
N PRO A 167 -19.25 10.88 -16.81
CA PRO A 167 -19.26 12.27 -16.37
C PRO A 167 -20.24 12.49 -15.20
N GLY A 168 -19.84 13.33 -14.24
CA GLY A 168 -20.59 13.61 -13.01
C GLY A 168 -20.09 12.84 -11.78
N TYR A 169 -19.27 11.82 -11.94
CA TYR A 169 -18.64 11.09 -10.83
C TYR A 169 -17.16 11.43 -10.69
N ARG A 170 -16.65 11.31 -9.47
CA ARG A 170 -15.22 11.45 -9.15
C ARG A 170 -14.73 10.19 -8.45
N VAL A 171 -13.69 9.58 -9.01
CA VAL A 171 -13.01 8.44 -8.40
C VAL A 171 -11.84 8.94 -7.54
N ARG A 172 -11.65 8.36 -6.36
CA ARG A 172 -10.53 8.65 -5.47
C ARG A 172 -9.94 7.35 -4.94
N VAL A 173 -8.60 7.25 -4.95
CA VAL A 173 -7.86 6.17 -4.28
C VAL A 173 -7.39 6.70 -2.93
N ILE A 174 -7.68 5.97 -1.87
CA ILE A 174 -7.31 6.31 -0.49
C ILE A 174 -6.49 5.14 0.05
N LYS A 175 -5.34 5.43 0.65
CA LYS A 175 -4.42 4.47 1.24
C LYS A 175 -4.19 4.81 2.71
#